data_AF-A0A8J8G576-F1
#
_entry.id   AF-A0A8J8G576-F1
#
_cell.length_a   1.000
_cell.length_b   1.000
_cell.length_c   1.000
_cell.angle_alpha   90.00
_cell.angle_beta   90.00
_cell.angle_gamma   90.00
#
_symmetry.space_group_name_H-M   'P 1'
#
loop_
_entity.id
_entity.type
_entity.pdbx_description
1 polymer ?
#
loop_
_entity_poly.entity_id
_entity_poly.type
_entity_poly.pdbx_seq_one_letter_code
_entity_poly.pdbx_strand_id
1 'polypeptide(L)'
;MSDVNPLNRDKFTRTLLTTVNPKDITNIRRVKNLGRLFEGLQYRVKESNIQNNLKEIEELESTKEKIKKLESKKKDSTKSKEERISIGKKIKSEEIEEKRLETRITYNKELPFKILDNVSYQISNQIDSTLDLEKILCITLAMHPRKDDENQPALSEERKPAYFSTLLCAMIRFKNEKSRFKNEYMNKVYQRYNENQDSDIKDKKLDDLIKTDIYAPIIKAAYTYFISMQYRNTKELKKKLDINLIEMKKSKGNKIKIEELKKKNNELRKELINESKINAIKFLTESKDVTTHKFNHQEEKRIFEKEEKEKNKFTLSILKSMYSQKGEMGDLIKVVQRYTNLILPKEPLNPEDSPLRAYDNLLISSKTNKRDKDGNKLDEMLLHPGYVNQLLNMMGAYPIGIGLYVDIGEGILDKVVPTKLFPKNPFQPVGKKLTKQFLNVLPSDYVIVSEKNNIFSKKYTGNLKETNFSTQYDREGIGDLFWKLCDVIGHSVDDGKLFQIAQKWNLI
;
A
#
# COMPACT_ATOMS: atom_id res chain seq x y z
N MET A 1 -32.00 -16.42 -27.79
CA MET A 1 -32.11 -14.98 -28.11
C MET A 1 -33.47 -14.52 -27.63
N SER A 2 -33.53 -13.81 -26.52
CA SER A 2 -34.70 -13.05 -26.10
C SER A 2 -34.24 -11.97 -25.11
N ASP A 3 -34.69 -10.75 -25.41
CA ASP A 3 -34.27 -9.48 -24.83
C ASP A 3 -34.64 -9.30 -23.37
N VAL A 4 -33.77 -8.62 -22.60
CA VAL A 4 -34.13 -8.00 -21.32
C VAL A 4 -33.92 -6.49 -21.40
N ASN A 5 -35.03 -5.81 -21.16
CA ASN A 5 -35.39 -4.41 -21.37
C ASN A 5 -34.55 -3.41 -20.51
N PRO A 6 -34.02 -2.28 -21.05
CA PRO A 6 -33.15 -1.36 -20.32
C PRO A 6 -33.84 -0.38 -19.35
N LEU A 7 -35.15 -0.46 -19.15
CA LEU A 7 -35.93 0.53 -18.39
C LEU A 7 -36.01 0.34 -16.86
N ASN A 8 -35.37 -0.68 -16.28
CA ASN A 8 -35.43 -0.93 -14.83
C ASN A 8 -34.24 -0.41 -14.01
N ARG A 9 -33.25 0.26 -14.60
CA ARG A 9 -32.10 0.83 -13.86
C ARG A 9 -32.43 2.14 -13.11
N ASP A 10 -33.41 2.93 -13.56
CA ASP A 10 -33.62 4.29 -13.04
C ASP A 10 -34.50 4.41 -11.79
N LYS A 11 -35.28 3.37 -11.45
CA LYS A 11 -36.10 3.35 -10.21
C LYS A 11 -35.30 2.97 -8.97
N PHE A 12 -34.21 2.20 -9.13
CA PHE A 12 -33.38 1.75 -8.01
C PHE A 12 -32.42 2.85 -7.52
N THR A 13 -31.93 3.70 -8.43
CA THR A 13 -31.06 4.85 -8.12
C THR A 13 -31.79 5.99 -7.41
N ARG A 14 -33.08 6.23 -7.71
CA ARG A 14 -33.84 7.33 -7.09
C ARG A 14 -34.30 7.03 -5.67
N THR A 15 -34.50 5.75 -5.30
CA THR A 15 -35.00 5.38 -3.97
C THR A 15 -33.87 5.31 -2.92
N LEU A 16 -32.61 5.13 -3.34
CA LEU A 16 -31.43 5.13 -2.47
C LEU A 16 -30.87 6.53 -2.16
N LEU A 17 -31.29 7.56 -2.89
CA LEU A 17 -30.81 8.94 -2.71
C LEU A 17 -31.64 9.76 -1.71
N THR A 18 -32.79 9.25 -1.25
CA THR A 18 -33.68 9.97 -0.33
C THR A 18 -33.47 9.61 1.15
N THR A 19 -32.61 8.63 1.46
CA THR A 19 -32.41 8.09 2.83
C THR A 19 -30.98 8.16 3.35
N VAL A 20 -30.03 8.68 2.56
CA VAL A 20 -28.61 8.72 2.94
C VAL A 20 -28.23 10.11 3.41
N ASN A 21 -27.68 10.20 4.62
CA ASN A 21 -27.20 11.44 5.21
C ASN A 21 -26.13 12.08 4.29
N PRO A 22 -26.19 13.38 3.97
CA PRO A 22 -25.20 14.05 3.10
C PRO A 22 -23.73 13.87 3.55
N LYS A 23 -23.49 13.68 4.85
CA LYS A 23 -22.16 13.37 5.40
C LYS A 23 -21.63 12.00 4.91
N ASP A 24 -22.51 11.01 4.82
CA ASP A 24 -22.17 9.67 4.35
C ASP A 24 -21.79 9.70 2.88
N ILE A 25 -22.53 10.44 2.03
CA ILE A 25 -22.24 10.67 0.60
C ILE A 25 -20.84 11.25 0.36
N THR A 26 -20.35 12.07 1.30
CA THR A 26 -19.01 12.67 1.24
C THR A 26 -17.93 11.62 1.50
N ASN A 27 -18.17 10.69 2.44
CA ASN A 27 -17.31 9.53 2.68
C ASN A 27 -17.38 8.51 1.51
N ILE A 28 -18.52 8.40 0.82
CA ILE A 28 -18.69 7.60 -0.44
C ILE A 28 -17.76 8.04 -1.54
N ARG A 29 -17.71 9.35 -1.82
CA ARG A 29 -16.78 9.86 -2.83
C ARG A 29 -15.32 9.66 -2.41
N ARG A 30 -15.00 9.80 -1.12
CA ARG A 30 -13.62 9.71 -0.60
C ARG A 30 -13.00 8.32 -0.72
N VAL A 31 -13.70 7.24 -0.36
CA VAL A 31 -13.13 5.87 -0.44
C VAL A 31 -13.23 5.25 -1.83
N LYS A 32 -14.29 5.53 -2.60
CA LYS A 32 -14.38 5.14 -4.02
C LYS A 32 -13.29 5.79 -4.86
N ASN A 33 -12.87 7.01 -4.48
CA ASN A 33 -11.70 7.65 -5.07
C ASN A 33 -10.40 6.94 -4.68
N LEU A 34 -10.25 6.42 -3.45
CA LEU A 34 -9.06 5.67 -3.05
C LEU A 34 -8.83 4.40 -3.89
N GLY A 35 -9.86 3.55 -4.05
CA GLY A 35 -9.75 2.34 -4.89
C GLY A 35 -9.36 2.66 -6.35
N ARG A 36 -10.02 3.67 -6.94
CA ARG A 36 -9.71 4.15 -8.30
C ARG A 36 -8.35 4.86 -8.41
N LEU A 37 -7.88 5.46 -7.32
CA LEU A 37 -6.55 6.06 -7.25
C LEU A 37 -5.46 5.00 -7.13
N PHE A 38 -5.73 3.89 -6.44
CA PHE A 38 -4.83 2.73 -6.37
C PHE A 38 -4.69 2.03 -7.72
N GLU A 39 -5.80 1.77 -8.39
CA GLU A 39 -5.79 1.23 -9.76
C GLU A 39 -5.15 2.24 -10.73
N GLY A 40 -5.49 3.53 -10.60
CA GLY A 40 -5.02 4.61 -11.47
C GLY A 40 -3.54 4.95 -11.33
N LEU A 41 -2.91 4.68 -10.17
CA LEU A 41 -1.47 4.80 -9.96
C LEU A 41 -0.74 3.65 -10.66
N GLN A 42 -1.22 2.42 -10.52
CA GLN A 42 -0.58 1.27 -11.16
C GLN A 42 -0.77 1.26 -12.68
N TYR A 43 -1.98 1.56 -13.17
CA TYR A 43 -2.26 1.58 -14.62
C TYR A 43 -1.55 2.72 -15.36
N ARG A 44 -1.28 3.86 -14.71
CA ARG A 44 -0.54 4.99 -15.32
C ARG A 44 0.97 4.88 -15.17
N VAL A 45 1.46 4.08 -14.23
CA VAL A 45 2.88 3.71 -14.11
C VAL A 45 3.22 2.44 -14.93
N LYS A 46 2.22 1.74 -15.49
CA LYS A 46 2.44 0.62 -16.44
C LYS A 46 3.39 1.03 -17.56
N GLU A 47 4.18 0.04 -17.99
CA GLU A 47 5.25 0.08 -19.00
C GLU A 47 4.97 0.90 -20.27
N SER A 48 3.71 1.17 -20.62
CA SER A 48 3.38 2.03 -21.76
C SER A 48 3.84 3.47 -21.55
N ASN A 49 3.75 4.06 -20.36
CA ASN A 49 4.17 5.47 -20.18
C ASN A 49 5.69 5.62 -20.19
N ILE A 50 6.46 4.69 -19.61
CA ILE A 50 7.93 4.77 -19.64
C ILE A 50 8.46 4.46 -21.04
N GLN A 51 7.91 3.45 -21.74
CA GLN A 51 8.34 3.16 -23.11
C GLN A 51 7.84 4.20 -24.12
N ASN A 52 6.64 4.74 -23.96
CA ASN A 52 6.18 5.86 -24.79
C ASN A 52 7.01 7.11 -24.49
N ASN A 53 7.37 7.38 -23.24
CA ASN A 53 8.28 8.48 -22.92
C ASN A 53 9.68 8.27 -23.53
N LEU A 54 10.21 7.04 -23.53
CA LEU A 54 11.49 6.73 -24.17
C LEU A 54 11.41 6.92 -25.70
N LYS A 55 10.33 6.46 -26.33
CA LYS A 55 10.08 6.71 -27.76
C LYS A 55 9.90 8.20 -28.07
N GLU A 56 9.15 8.93 -27.25
CA GLU A 56 8.96 10.38 -27.38
C GLU A 56 10.30 11.14 -27.18
N ILE A 57 11.20 10.63 -26.32
CA ILE A 57 12.56 11.16 -26.14
C ILE A 57 13.43 10.88 -27.38
N GLU A 58 13.39 9.67 -27.93
CA GLU A 58 14.10 9.31 -29.17
C GLU A 58 13.60 10.13 -30.36
N GLU A 59 12.27 10.32 -30.46
CA GLU A 59 11.64 11.19 -31.45
C GLU A 59 12.13 12.62 -31.31
N LEU A 60 12.18 13.15 -30.08
CA LEU A 60 12.68 14.49 -29.79
C LEU A 60 14.16 14.66 -30.17
N GLU A 61 15.02 13.69 -29.87
CA GLU A 61 16.42 13.70 -30.28
C GLU A 61 16.55 13.70 -31.82
N SER A 62 15.72 12.92 -32.50
CA SER A 62 15.67 12.89 -33.97
C SER A 62 15.23 14.23 -34.57
N THR A 63 14.26 14.92 -33.94
CA THR A 63 13.76 16.24 -34.36
C THR A 63 14.84 17.30 -34.16
N LYS A 64 15.55 17.26 -33.02
CA LYS A 64 16.72 18.14 -32.77
C LYS A 64 17.84 17.95 -33.80
N GLU A 65 18.10 16.71 -34.22
CA GLU A 65 19.04 16.45 -35.30
C GLU A 65 18.56 16.96 -36.67
N LYS A 66 17.27 16.81 -37.00
CA LYS A 66 16.69 17.33 -38.25
C LYS A 66 16.81 18.85 -38.31
N ILE A 67 16.52 19.56 -37.21
CA ILE A 67 16.70 21.01 -37.11
C ILE A 67 18.16 21.40 -37.39
N LYS A 68 19.13 20.76 -36.71
CA LYS A 68 20.57 21.00 -36.96
C LYS A 68 20.97 20.77 -38.43
N LYS A 69 20.47 19.70 -39.05
CA LYS A 69 20.72 19.38 -40.48
C LYS A 69 20.06 20.38 -41.43
N LEU A 70 18.91 20.94 -41.06
CA LEU A 70 18.21 21.98 -41.85
C LEU A 70 18.89 23.35 -41.69
N GLU A 71 19.40 23.67 -40.50
CA GLU A 71 20.16 24.89 -40.23
C GLU A 71 21.48 24.92 -41.00
N SER A 72 22.23 23.81 -41.03
CA SER A 72 23.44 23.71 -41.85
C SER A 72 23.12 23.88 -43.34
N LYS A 73 22.07 23.20 -43.81
CA LYS A 73 21.54 23.33 -45.18
C LYS A 73 21.02 24.73 -45.53
N LYS A 74 20.63 25.55 -44.56
CA LYS A 74 20.18 26.95 -44.76
C LYS A 74 21.37 27.91 -44.86
N LYS A 75 22.48 27.60 -44.17
CA LYS A 75 23.73 28.37 -44.18
C LYS A 75 24.58 28.15 -45.44
N ASP A 76 24.33 27.09 -46.21
CA ASP A 76 24.98 26.86 -47.50
C ASP A 76 24.79 28.06 -48.46
N SER A 77 25.92 28.64 -48.86
CA SER A 77 26.00 29.85 -49.70
C SER A 77 25.46 29.62 -51.13
N THR A 78 25.38 28.36 -51.57
CA THR A 78 25.00 27.92 -52.92
C THR A 78 23.49 27.80 -53.19
N LYS A 79 22.64 27.88 -52.16
CA LYS A 79 21.17 27.70 -52.33
C LYS A 79 20.42 28.97 -52.70
N SER A 80 19.35 28.80 -53.48
CA SER A 80 18.50 29.91 -53.93
C SER A 80 17.77 30.57 -52.75
N LYS A 81 17.38 31.84 -52.93
CA LYS A 81 16.64 32.61 -51.90
C LYS A 81 15.30 31.95 -51.53
N GLU A 82 14.63 31.35 -52.51
CA GLU A 82 13.36 30.63 -52.33
C GLU A 82 13.55 29.31 -51.57
N GLU A 83 14.62 28.56 -51.85
CA GLU A 83 14.98 27.35 -51.10
C GLU A 83 15.28 27.66 -49.64
N ARG A 84 15.98 28.78 -49.36
CA ARG A 84 16.24 29.23 -47.98
C ARG A 84 14.96 29.60 -47.23
N ILE A 85 13.97 30.18 -47.91
CA ILE A 85 12.64 30.49 -47.33
C ILE A 85 11.88 29.19 -47.03
N SER A 86 11.89 28.23 -47.96
CA SER A 86 11.25 26.91 -47.78
C SER A 86 11.86 26.12 -46.61
N ILE A 87 13.20 26.09 -46.52
CA ILE A 87 13.93 25.48 -45.40
C ILE A 87 13.59 26.21 -44.09
N GLY A 88 13.49 27.54 -44.11
CA GLY A 88 13.08 28.32 -42.94
C GLY A 88 11.66 28.01 -42.42
N LYS A 89 10.71 27.72 -43.32
CA LYS A 89 9.37 27.25 -42.92
C LYS A 89 9.41 25.85 -42.30
N LYS A 90 10.23 24.95 -42.84
CA LYS A 90 10.44 23.59 -42.29
C LYS A 90 11.10 23.62 -40.91
N ILE A 91 12.07 24.51 -40.68
CA ILE A 91 12.68 24.68 -39.35
C ILE A 91 11.61 25.11 -38.33
N LYS A 92 10.79 26.11 -38.66
CA LYS A 92 9.72 26.57 -37.77
C LYS A 92 8.69 25.47 -37.44
N SER A 93 8.34 24.61 -38.40
CA SER A 93 7.41 23.50 -38.12
C SER A 93 8.03 22.47 -37.17
N GLU A 94 9.30 22.14 -37.37
CA GLU A 94 10.03 21.18 -36.51
C GLU A 94 10.28 21.77 -35.11
N GLU A 95 10.55 23.07 -34.96
CA GLU A 95 10.65 23.76 -33.65
C GLU A 95 9.32 23.75 -32.87
N ILE A 96 8.18 23.84 -33.57
CA ILE A 96 6.85 23.70 -32.94
C ILE A 96 6.63 22.27 -32.46
N GLU A 97 7.05 21.28 -33.25
CA GLU A 97 6.96 19.87 -32.89
C GLU A 97 7.89 19.52 -31.72
N GLU A 98 9.12 20.03 -31.71
CA GLU A 98 10.05 19.95 -30.59
C GLU A 98 9.41 20.50 -29.31
N LYS A 99 8.88 21.72 -29.32
CA LYS A 99 8.19 22.30 -28.13
C LYS A 99 7.00 21.47 -27.68
N ARG A 100 6.23 20.89 -28.61
CA ARG A 100 5.10 20.01 -28.28
C ARG A 100 5.57 18.73 -27.60
N LEU A 101 6.62 18.09 -28.12
CA LEU A 101 7.23 16.90 -27.54
C LEU A 101 7.84 17.21 -26.16
N GLU A 102 8.57 18.31 -26.00
CA GLU A 102 9.12 18.74 -24.71
C GLU A 102 8.03 18.95 -23.66
N THR A 103 6.93 19.60 -24.04
CA THR A 103 5.78 19.82 -23.15
C THR A 103 5.13 18.49 -22.76
N ARG A 104 4.97 17.57 -23.71
CA ARG A 104 4.36 16.25 -23.48
C ARG A 104 5.22 15.36 -22.59
N ILE A 105 6.53 15.30 -22.85
CA ILE A 105 7.50 14.58 -22.02
C ILE A 105 7.53 15.15 -20.60
N THR A 106 7.53 16.48 -20.46
CA THR A 106 7.51 17.15 -19.16
C THR A 106 6.21 16.81 -18.41
N TYR A 107 5.06 16.92 -19.07
CA TYR A 107 3.77 16.54 -18.50
C TYR A 107 3.72 15.06 -18.07
N ASN A 108 4.20 14.15 -18.93
CA ASN A 108 4.22 12.72 -18.64
C ASN A 108 5.20 12.36 -17.50
N LYS A 109 6.29 13.12 -17.34
CA LYS A 109 7.20 13.01 -16.19
C LYS A 109 6.55 13.50 -14.90
N GLU A 110 5.84 14.64 -14.94
CA GLU A 110 5.21 15.24 -13.75
C GLU A 110 3.94 14.53 -13.27
N LEU A 111 3.14 13.98 -14.20
CA LEU A 111 1.82 13.43 -13.88
C LEU A 111 1.84 12.32 -12.82
N PRO A 112 2.73 11.32 -12.85
CA PRO A 112 2.83 10.32 -11.80
C PRO A 112 3.07 10.92 -10.41
N PHE A 113 3.85 11.99 -10.31
CA PHE A 113 4.11 12.68 -9.05
C PHE A 113 2.89 13.45 -8.55
N LYS A 114 2.21 14.20 -9.43
CA LYS A 114 0.94 14.87 -9.08
C LYS A 114 -0.08 13.87 -8.54
N ILE A 115 -0.17 12.71 -9.16
CA ILE A 115 -1.06 11.64 -8.71
C ILE A 115 -0.59 11.12 -7.34
N LEU A 116 0.70 10.81 -7.18
CA LEU A 116 1.23 10.30 -5.92
C LEU A 116 1.04 11.28 -4.76
N ASP A 117 1.29 12.57 -4.98
CA ASP A 117 1.09 13.62 -3.97
C ASP A 117 -0.38 13.74 -3.59
N ASN A 118 -1.27 13.76 -4.59
CA ASN A 118 -2.71 13.80 -4.34
C ASN A 118 -3.19 12.56 -3.57
N VAL A 119 -2.71 11.36 -3.93
CA VAL A 119 -3.06 10.12 -3.23
C VAL A 119 -2.56 10.15 -1.79
N SER A 120 -1.30 10.55 -1.59
CA SER A 120 -0.70 10.61 -0.26
C SER A 120 -1.44 11.58 0.64
N TYR A 121 -1.78 12.76 0.12
CA TYR A 121 -2.57 13.76 0.82
C TYR A 121 -3.98 13.26 1.12
N GLN A 122 -4.67 12.67 0.15
CA GLN A 122 -6.02 12.13 0.34
C GLN A 122 -6.08 11.01 1.38
N ILE A 123 -5.12 10.09 1.40
CA ILE A 123 -5.05 9.05 2.43
C ILE A 123 -4.75 9.68 3.78
N SER A 124 -3.78 10.60 3.85
CA SER A 124 -3.44 11.26 5.12
C SER A 124 -4.62 12.02 5.73
N ASN A 125 -5.41 12.71 4.90
CA ASN A 125 -6.60 13.44 5.33
C ASN A 125 -7.77 12.57 5.76
N GLN A 126 -7.72 11.26 5.49
CA GLN A 126 -8.71 10.33 6.01
C GLN A 126 -8.33 9.80 7.39
N ILE A 127 -7.09 9.99 7.84
CA ILE A 127 -6.59 9.50 9.12
C ILE A 127 -6.80 10.59 10.18
N ASP A 128 -8.04 10.74 10.63
CA ASP A 128 -8.39 11.64 11.74
C ASP A 128 -8.28 10.90 13.08
N SER A 129 -8.72 9.64 13.11
CA SER A 129 -8.86 8.86 14.33
C SER A 129 -8.32 7.44 14.21
N THR A 130 -8.20 6.76 15.35
CA THR A 130 -7.93 5.32 15.39
C THR A 130 -8.98 4.51 14.62
N LEU A 131 -10.23 4.98 14.60
CA LEU A 131 -11.31 4.35 13.84
C LEU A 131 -10.99 4.38 12.33
N ASP A 132 -10.43 5.46 11.81
CA ASP A 132 -10.14 5.52 10.37
C ASP A 132 -9.01 4.58 9.96
N LEU A 133 -8.00 4.42 10.83
CA LEU A 133 -6.96 3.41 10.67
C LEU A 133 -7.55 1.98 10.68
N GLU A 134 -8.42 1.68 11.63
CA GLU A 134 -9.17 0.41 11.70
C GLU A 134 -9.92 0.12 10.40
N LYS A 135 -10.65 1.12 9.89
CA LYS A 135 -11.44 1.04 8.67
C LYS A 135 -10.56 0.76 7.45
N ILE A 136 -9.49 1.52 7.24
CA ILE A 136 -8.59 1.36 6.08
C ILE A 136 -7.93 -0.02 6.11
N LEU A 137 -7.44 -0.48 7.27
CA LEU A 137 -6.84 -1.81 7.43
C LEU A 137 -7.86 -2.92 7.15
N CYS A 138 -9.07 -2.80 7.72
CA CYS A 138 -10.15 -3.76 7.54
C CYS A 138 -10.57 -3.86 6.07
N ILE A 139 -10.80 -2.74 5.39
CA ILE A 139 -11.23 -2.69 3.99
C ILE A 139 -10.13 -3.24 3.09
N THR A 140 -8.88 -2.86 3.31
CA THR A 140 -7.75 -3.33 2.48
C THR A 140 -7.59 -4.84 2.57
N LEU A 141 -7.74 -5.44 3.76
CA LEU A 141 -7.68 -6.89 3.91
C LEU A 141 -8.95 -7.59 3.44
N ALA A 142 -10.13 -7.01 3.70
CA ALA A 142 -11.41 -7.53 3.24
C ALA A 142 -11.46 -7.69 1.73
N MET A 143 -10.97 -6.68 1.00
CA MET A 143 -10.95 -6.70 -0.46
C MET A 143 -9.97 -7.74 -1.02
N HIS A 144 -8.97 -8.19 -0.26
CA HIS A 144 -7.86 -9.05 -0.71
C HIS A 144 -8.35 -10.28 -1.52
N PRO A 145 -7.83 -10.57 -2.73
CA PRO A 145 -8.23 -11.71 -3.57
C PRO A 145 -8.13 -13.06 -2.85
N ARG A 146 -9.01 -14.00 -3.17
CA ARG A 146 -9.00 -15.36 -2.62
C ARG A 146 -7.74 -16.13 -3.03
N LYS A 147 -7.48 -17.27 -2.35
CA LYS A 147 -6.33 -18.13 -2.69
C LYS A 147 -6.48 -18.78 -4.07
N ASP A 148 -7.71 -19.01 -4.50
CA ASP A 148 -8.11 -19.59 -5.78
C ASP A 148 -8.25 -18.54 -6.91
N ASP A 149 -8.18 -17.25 -6.60
CA ASP A 149 -8.20 -16.20 -7.63
C ASP A 149 -6.89 -16.23 -8.43
N GLU A 150 -6.97 -16.44 -9.75
CA GLU A 150 -5.81 -16.44 -10.65
C GLU A 150 -5.00 -15.13 -10.56
N ASN A 151 -5.67 -14.01 -10.23
CA ASN A 151 -5.07 -12.69 -10.08
C ASN A 151 -4.61 -12.37 -8.65
N GLN A 152 -4.63 -13.34 -7.73
CA GLN A 152 -4.27 -13.12 -6.34
C GLN A 152 -2.91 -12.42 -6.18
N PRO A 153 -1.82 -12.89 -6.81
CA PRO A 153 -0.49 -12.29 -6.62
C PRO A 153 -0.43 -10.82 -7.04
N ALA A 154 -1.13 -10.46 -8.11
CA ALA A 154 -1.15 -9.10 -8.65
C ALA A 154 -1.91 -8.15 -7.71
N LEU A 155 -3.13 -8.55 -7.31
CA LEU A 155 -3.98 -7.77 -6.39
C LEU A 155 -3.40 -7.69 -4.98
N SER A 156 -2.64 -8.70 -4.52
CA SER A 156 -1.86 -8.64 -3.28
C SER A 156 -0.84 -7.51 -3.32
N GLU A 157 0.00 -7.48 -4.36
CA GLU A 157 1.04 -6.46 -4.53
C GLU A 157 0.45 -5.06 -4.72
N GLU A 158 -0.75 -4.96 -5.29
CA GLU A 158 -1.49 -3.70 -5.43
C GLU A 158 -1.95 -3.10 -4.09
N ARG A 159 -2.32 -3.95 -3.14
CA ARG A 159 -2.89 -3.51 -1.86
C ARG A 159 -1.86 -3.34 -0.75
N LYS A 160 -0.67 -3.94 -0.90
CA LYS A 160 0.45 -3.79 0.04
C LYS A 160 0.78 -2.33 0.39
N PRO A 161 0.88 -1.37 -0.56
CA PRO A 161 1.20 0.01 -0.24
C PRO A 161 0.21 0.66 0.73
N ALA A 162 -1.10 0.44 0.52
CA ALA A 162 -2.15 0.99 1.37
C ALA A 162 -2.10 0.39 2.77
N TYR A 163 -2.02 -0.94 2.86
CA TYR A 163 -1.96 -1.65 4.14
C TYR A 163 -0.69 -1.28 4.92
N PHE A 164 0.47 -1.31 4.26
CA PHE A 164 1.76 -1.00 4.84
C PHE A 164 1.83 0.44 5.35
N SER A 165 1.44 1.42 4.53
CA SER A 165 1.52 2.84 4.89
C SER A 165 0.56 3.19 6.04
N THR A 166 -0.66 2.66 6.01
CA THR A 166 -1.65 2.83 7.09
C THR A 166 -1.14 2.24 8.40
N LEU A 167 -0.61 1.01 8.34
CA LEU A 167 -0.06 0.35 9.52
C LEU A 167 1.17 1.08 10.08
N LEU A 168 2.02 1.61 9.20
CA LEU A 168 3.17 2.42 9.60
C LEU A 168 2.74 3.73 10.28
N CYS A 169 1.73 4.43 9.73
CA CYS A 169 1.15 5.62 10.35
C CYS A 169 0.55 5.30 11.72
N ALA A 170 -0.18 4.18 11.86
CA ALA A 170 -0.75 3.72 13.13
C ALA A 170 0.35 3.47 14.18
N MET A 171 1.42 2.76 13.80
CA MET A 171 2.55 2.51 14.68
C MET A 171 3.28 3.79 15.09
N ILE A 172 3.39 4.76 14.19
CA ILE A 172 4.04 6.05 14.47
C ILE A 172 3.19 6.88 15.44
N ARG A 173 1.88 6.95 15.19
CA ARG A 173 0.92 7.61 16.08
C ARG A 173 1.03 7.06 17.49
N PHE A 174 0.89 5.74 17.63
CA PHE A 174 0.91 5.08 18.94
C PHE A 174 2.27 5.17 19.63
N LYS A 175 3.36 5.13 18.87
CA LYS A 175 4.68 5.33 19.45
C LYS A 175 4.79 6.73 20.02
N ASN A 176 4.42 7.76 19.26
CA ASN A 176 4.51 9.15 19.72
C ASN A 176 3.65 9.44 20.95
N GLU A 177 2.51 8.76 21.12
CA GLU A 177 1.69 8.83 22.35
C GLU A 177 2.44 8.32 23.59
N LYS A 178 3.39 7.38 23.43
CA LYS A 178 4.15 6.77 24.54
C LYS A 178 5.57 7.30 24.70
N SER A 179 6.23 7.56 23.59
CA SER A 179 7.61 8.06 23.51
C SER A 179 7.86 8.74 22.16
N ARG A 180 8.35 9.99 22.20
CA ARG A 180 8.66 10.75 20.97
C ARG A 180 9.76 10.05 20.17
N PHE A 181 9.63 10.06 18.84
CA PHE A 181 10.72 9.64 17.96
C PHE A 181 11.95 10.54 18.11
N LYS A 182 13.14 9.98 17.89
CA LYS A 182 14.40 10.72 17.83
C LYS A 182 14.58 11.45 16.49
N ASN A 183 13.65 11.32 15.55
CA ASN A 183 13.73 11.96 14.24
C ASN A 183 13.61 13.49 14.39
N GLU A 184 14.65 14.21 13.98
CA GLU A 184 14.75 15.66 14.13
C GLU A 184 13.60 16.41 13.43
N TYR A 185 13.22 15.99 12.22
CA TYR A 185 12.14 16.62 11.46
C TYR A 185 10.79 16.42 12.15
N MET A 186 10.46 15.19 12.57
CA MET A 186 9.23 14.94 13.31
C MET A 186 9.18 15.75 14.61
N ASN A 187 10.29 15.81 15.35
CA ASN A 187 10.37 16.63 16.56
C ASN A 187 10.15 18.12 16.28
N LYS A 188 10.70 18.66 15.18
CA LYS A 188 10.42 20.03 14.75
C LYS A 188 8.93 20.25 14.46
N VAL A 189 8.27 19.33 13.75
CA VAL A 189 6.82 19.42 13.49
C VAL A 189 6.03 19.39 14.82
N TYR A 190 6.37 18.49 15.73
CA TYR A 190 5.75 18.43 17.07
C TYR A 190 6.11 19.62 17.96
N GLN A 191 7.22 20.32 17.72
CA GLN A 191 7.62 21.53 18.45
C GLN A 191 6.89 22.77 17.94
N ARG A 192 6.78 22.97 16.62
CA ARG A 192 5.99 24.03 15.98
C ARG A 192 4.55 24.07 16.50
N TYR A 193 4.04 22.94 16.96
CA TYR A 193 2.75 22.83 17.59
C TYR A 193 2.65 23.49 18.97
N ASN A 194 3.67 23.33 19.83
CA ASN A 194 3.61 23.79 21.22
C ASN A 194 3.71 25.32 21.35
N GLU A 195 4.07 26.04 20.28
CA GLU A 195 4.32 27.48 20.27
C GLU A 195 3.05 28.34 20.06
N ASN A 196 1.89 27.75 19.74
CA ASN A 196 0.63 28.48 19.53
C ASN A 196 -0.34 28.35 20.73
N GLN A 197 -0.90 29.47 21.23
CA GLN A 197 -1.43 29.57 22.61
C GLN A 197 -2.88 29.08 22.89
N ASP A 198 -3.75 28.73 21.94
CA ASP A 198 -5.16 28.33 22.23
C ASP A 198 -5.46 26.81 22.21
N SER A 199 -6.05 26.23 23.28
CA SER A 199 -6.12 24.77 23.54
C SER A 199 -7.05 23.96 22.63
N ASP A 200 -8.22 24.48 22.24
CA ASP A 200 -9.18 23.71 21.43
C ASP A 200 -8.91 23.85 19.92
N ILE A 201 -8.27 24.96 19.53
CA ILE A 201 -7.76 25.21 18.17
C ILE A 201 -6.43 24.45 17.97
N LYS A 202 -5.71 24.18 19.07
CA LYS A 202 -4.47 23.40 19.12
C LYS A 202 -4.67 22.00 18.53
N ASP A 203 -5.58 21.19 19.09
CA ASP A 203 -5.64 19.76 18.70
C ASP A 203 -5.99 19.54 17.23
N LYS A 204 -6.92 20.32 16.66
CA LYS A 204 -7.26 20.24 15.22
C LYS A 204 -6.11 20.69 14.31
N LYS A 205 -5.40 21.76 14.67
CA LYS A 205 -4.23 22.23 13.90
C LYS A 205 -3.06 21.26 13.98
N LEU A 206 -2.85 20.59 15.11
CA LEU A 206 -1.85 19.54 15.22
C LEU A 206 -2.16 18.37 14.29
N ASP A 207 -3.40 17.87 14.34
CA ASP A 207 -3.79 16.73 13.54
C ASP A 207 -3.61 17.03 12.05
N ASP A 208 -3.96 18.24 11.60
CA ASP A 208 -3.76 18.65 10.20
C ASP A 208 -2.28 18.79 9.82
N LEU A 209 -1.44 19.30 10.74
CA LEU A 209 0.02 19.34 10.55
C LEU A 209 0.63 17.94 10.50
N ILE A 210 0.22 17.02 11.39
CA ILE A 210 0.71 15.64 11.38
C ILE A 210 0.29 14.94 10.07
N LYS A 211 -0.95 15.11 9.63
CA LYS A 211 -1.42 14.51 8.37
C LYS A 211 -0.59 15.00 7.19
N THR A 212 -0.41 16.31 7.08
CA THR A 212 0.25 16.93 5.93
C THR A 212 1.77 16.76 5.95
N ASP A 213 2.40 16.91 7.12
CA ASP A 213 3.85 17.01 7.22
C ASP A 213 4.51 15.72 7.68
N ILE A 214 3.76 14.76 8.23
CA ILE A 214 4.28 13.47 8.67
C ILE A 214 3.65 12.33 7.87
N TYR A 215 2.32 12.15 7.92
CA TYR A 215 1.67 10.99 7.29
C TYR A 215 1.76 11.02 5.77
N ALA A 216 1.47 12.14 5.11
CA ALA A 216 1.56 12.24 3.65
C ALA A 216 2.99 11.92 3.14
N PRO A 217 4.09 12.46 3.71
CA PRO A 217 5.45 12.03 3.38
C PRO A 217 5.73 10.54 3.58
N ILE A 218 5.21 9.93 4.65
CA ILE A 218 5.39 8.49 4.92
C ILE A 218 4.65 7.66 3.87
N ILE A 219 3.41 8.02 3.56
CA ILE A 219 2.59 7.38 2.53
C ILE A 219 3.27 7.53 1.18
N LYS A 220 3.72 8.74 0.81
CA LYS A 220 4.46 9.01 -0.42
C LYS A 220 5.69 8.10 -0.54
N ALA A 221 6.52 8.04 0.50
CA ALA A 221 7.70 7.17 0.53
C ALA A 221 7.34 5.68 0.38
N ALA A 222 6.29 5.21 1.05
CA ALA A 222 5.82 3.84 0.96
C ALA A 222 5.39 3.47 -0.47
N TYR A 223 4.55 4.31 -1.09
CA TYR A 223 4.10 4.10 -2.46
C TYR A 223 5.25 4.15 -3.45
N THR A 224 6.19 5.09 -3.30
CA THR A 224 7.41 5.13 -4.11
C THR A 224 8.21 3.83 -3.98
N TYR A 225 8.39 3.33 -2.76
CA TYR A 225 9.08 2.07 -2.51
C TYR A 225 8.43 0.91 -3.29
N PHE A 226 7.11 0.76 -3.22
CA PHE A 226 6.41 -0.30 -3.95
C PHE A 226 6.40 -0.09 -5.47
N ILE A 227 6.26 1.16 -5.94
CA ILE A 227 6.35 1.50 -7.37
C ILE A 227 7.72 1.12 -7.93
N SER A 228 8.81 1.40 -7.20
CA SER A 228 10.16 1.08 -7.63
C SER A 228 10.41 -0.43 -7.86
N MET A 229 9.67 -1.28 -7.13
CA MET A 229 9.70 -2.74 -7.28
C MET A 229 8.98 -3.23 -8.54
N GLN A 230 8.23 -2.35 -9.21
CA GLN A 230 7.50 -2.66 -10.45
C GLN A 230 8.23 -2.21 -11.72
N TYR A 231 9.39 -1.54 -11.59
CA TYR A 231 10.23 -1.21 -12.75
C TYR A 231 10.74 -2.48 -13.44
N ARG A 232 10.98 -2.39 -14.75
CA ARG A 232 11.32 -3.54 -15.60
C ARG A 232 12.58 -4.28 -15.14
N ASN A 233 13.68 -3.54 -14.93
CA ASN A 233 14.93 -4.06 -14.37
C ASN A 233 14.71 -4.77 -13.02
N THR A 234 13.95 -4.16 -12.12
CA THR A 234 13.60 -4.75 -10.81
C THR A 234 12.73 -6.00 -10.96
N LYS A 235 11.77 -6.01 -11.88
CA LYS A 235 10.91 -7.16 -12.19
C LYS A 235 11.70 -8.33 -12.76
N GLU A 236 12.66 -8.06 -13.65
CA GLU A 236 13.53 -9.08 -14.24
C GLU A 236 14.42 -9.73 -13.16
N LEU A 237 15.00 -8.93 -12.26
CA LEU A 237 15.75 -9.44 -11.10
C LEU A 237 14.87 -10.26 -10.16
N LYS A 238 13.65 -9.79 -9.87
CA LYS A 238 12.65 -10.53 -9.06
C LYS A 238 12.30 -11.87 -9.69
N LYS A 239 12.11 -11.93 -11.03
CA LYS A 239 11.85 -13.17 -11.76
C LYS A 239 13.02 -14.16 -11.65
N LYS A 240 14.27 -13.69 -11.79
CA LYS A 240 15.46 -14.53 -11.59
C LYS A 240 15.53 -15.10 -10.17
N LEU A 241 15.16 -14.29 -9.18
CA LEU A 241 15.14 -14.67 -7.77
C LEU A 241 14.07 -15.75 -7.50
N ASP A 242 12.87 -15.57 -8.05
CA ASP A 242 11.77 -16.53 -7.95
C ASP A 242 12.15 -17.89 -8.58
N ILE A 243 12.83 -17.87 -9.74
CA ILE A 243 13.34 -19.09 -10.41
C ILE A 243 14.34 -19.83 -9.49
N ASN A 244 15.31 -19.13 -8.90
CA ASN A 244 16.28 -19.74 -7.99
C ASN A 244 15.60 -20.35 -6.75
N LEU A 245 14.55 -19.71 -6.22
CA LEU A 245 13.76 -20.25 -5.09
C LEU A 245 13.06 -21.56 -5.46
N ILE A 246 12.46 -21.64 -6.66
CA ILE A 246 11.82 -22.85 -7.17
C ILE A 246 12.88 -23.95 -7.35
N GLU A 247 14.05 -23.63 -7.89
CA GLU A 247 15.13 -24.60 -8.08
C GLU A 247 15.67 -25.14 -6.76
N MET A 248 15.79 -24.30 -5.72
CA MET A 248 16.13 -24.76 -4.37
C MET A 248 15.07 -25.70 -3.81
N LYS A 249 13.78 -25.38 -3.97
CA LYS A 249 12.67 -26.25 -3.54
C LYS A 249 12.65 -27.60 -4.27
N LYS A 250 13.08 -27.64 -5.53
CA LYS A 250 13.19 -28.87 -6.34
C LYS A 250 14.44 -29.70 -6.01
N SER A 251 15.53 -29.05 -5.63
CA SER A 251 16.83 -29.71 -5.36
C SER A 251 16.92 -30.38 -3.99
N LYS A 252 15.78 -30.82 -3.40
CA LYS A 252 15.73 -31.47 -2.07
C LYS A 252 16.75 -32.61 -2.02
N GLY A 253 17.75 -32.48 -1.13
CA GLY A 253 18.79 -33.49 -0.91
C GLY A 253 20.19 -33.12 -1.43
N ASN A 254 20.31 -32.22 -2.42
CA ASN A 254 21.62 -31.78 -2.92
C ASN A 254 22.09 -30.51 -2.18
N LYS A 255 22.80 -30.71 -1.06
CA LYS A 255 23.26 -29.63 -0.17
C LYS A 255 24.17 -28.62 -0.88
N ILE A 256 25.11 -29.09 -1.71
CA ILE A 256 26.06 -28.24 -2.43
C ILE A 256 25.32 -27.30 -3.38
N LYS A 257 24.41 -27.86 -4.19
CA LYS A 257 23.58 -27.06 -5.11
C LYS A 257 22.69 -26.05 -4.37
N ILE A 258 22.13 -26.42 -3.21
CA ILE A 258 21.33 -25.51 -2.38
C ILE A 258 22.18 -24.35 -1.85
N GLU A 259 23.42 -24.60 -1.41
CA GLU A 259 24.32 -23.54 -0.91
C GLU A 259 24.74 -22.56 -2.00
N GLU A 260 25.08 -23.06 -3.19
CA GLU A 260 25.37 -22.22 -4.37
C GLU A 260 24.17 -21.34 -4.74
N LEU A 261 22.98 -21.92 -4.79
CA LEU A 261 21.74 -21.19 -5.07
C LEU A 261 21.44 -20.13 -3.98
N LYS A 262 21.72 -20.41 -2.71
CA LYS A 262 21.58 -19.43 -1.62
C LYS A 262 22.52 -18.24 -1.82
N LYS A 263 23.79 -18.48 -2.16
CA LYS A 263 24.77 -17.41 -2.42
C LYS A 263 24.31 -16.53 -3.60
N LYS A 264 23.95 -17.16 -4.73
CA LYS A 264 23.42 -16.47 -5.91
C LYS A 264 22.15 -15.66 -5.60
N ASN A 265 21.26 -16.22 -4.77
CA ASN A 265 20.03 -15.53 -4.35
C ASN A 265 20.35 -14.31 -3.47
N ASN A 266 21.32 -14.41 -2.57
CA ASN A 266 21.75 -13.27 -1.74
C ASN A 266 22.39 -12.15 -2.57
N GLU A 267 23.16 -12.46 -3.59
CA GLU A 267 23.72 -11.47 -4.53
C GLU A 267 22.60 -10.78 -5.33
N LEU A 268 21.67 -11.56 -5.91
CA LEU A 268 20.51 -11.02 -6.62
C LEU A 268 19.61 -10.17 -5.72
N ARG A 269 19.46 -10.51 -4.44
CA ARG A 269 18.71 -9.69 -3.47
C ARG A 269 19.37 -8.33 -3.26
N LYS A 270 20.70 -8.30 -3.12
CA LYS A 270 21.44 -7.03 -2.97
C LYS A 270 21.30 -6.17 -4.22
N GLU A 271 21.42 -6.77 -5.40
CA GLU A 271 21.22 -6.10 -6.68
C GLU A 271 19.80 -5.54 -6.83
N LEU A 272 18.78 -6.37 -6.53
CA LEU A 272 17.37 -5.97 -6.56
C LEU A 272 17.10 -4.77 -5.64
N ILE A 273 17.61 -4.81 -4.41
CA ILE A 273 17.46 -3.72 -3.43
C ILE A 273 18.15 -2.45 -3.93
N ASN A 274 19.35 -2.58 -4.49
CA ASN A 274 20.10 -1.43 -5.00
C ASN A 274 19.41 -0.79 -6.20
N GLU A 275 18.97 -1.59 -7.16
CA GLU A 275 18.29 -1.12 -8.37
C GLU A 275 16.95 -0.46 -8.04
N SER A 276 16.17 -1.10 -7.17
CA SER A 276 14.94 -0.51 -6.63
C SER A 276 15.20 0.83 -5.95
N LYS A 277 16.25 0.92 -5.13
CA LYS A 277 16.62 2.17 -4.45
C LYS A 277 17.01 3.26 -5.44
N ILE A 278 17.78 2.95 -6.48
CA ILE A 278 18.16 3.89 -7.53
C ILE A 278 16.90 4.41 -8.23
N ASN A 279 16.01 3.50 -8.66
CA ASN A 279 14.74 3.85 -9.31
C ASN A 279 13.87 4.74 -8.41
N ALA A 280 13.74 4.41 -7.13
CA ALA A 280 12.93 5.14 -6.17
C ALA A 280 13.46 6.55 -5.89
N ILE A 281 14.78 6.70 -5.71
CA ILE A 281 15.42 8.00 -5.52
C ILE A 281 15.27 8.82 -6.80
N LYS A 282 15.61 8.24 -7.95
CA LYS A 282 15.49 8.88 -9.26
C LYS A 282 14.08 9.42 -9.47
N PHE A 283 13.07 8.60 -9.21
CA PHE A 283 11.67 9.00 -9.22
C PHE A 283 11.48 10.27 -8.36
N LEU A 284 11.75 10.23 -7.05
CA LEU A 284 11.52 11.40 -6.19
C LEU A 284 12.41 12.64 -6.47
N THR A 285 13.58 12.47 -7.07
CA THR A 285 14.51 13.59 -7.34
C THR A 285 14.28 14.25 -8.70
N GLU A 286 13.81 13.48 -9.69
CA GLU A 286 13.51 14.00 -11.03
C GLU A 286 12.18 14.76 -11.07
N SER A 287 11.32 14.58 -10.06
CA SER A 287 10.17 15.44 -9.81
C SER A 287 10.61 16.80 -9.27
N LYS A 288 11.20 17.65 -10.10
CA LYS A 288 11.41 19.05 -9.72
C LYS A 288 10.06 19.78 -9.65
N ASP A 289 9.82 20.39 -8.49
CA ASP A 289 8.88 21.48 -8.17
C ASP A 289 7.63 21.58 -9.04
N VAL A 290 6.70 20.66 -8.81
CA VAL A 290 5.32 20.75 -9.32
C VAL A 290 4.47 21.62 -8.40
N THR A 291 5.00 22.73 -7.93
CA THR A 291 4.26 23.66 -7.09
C THR A 291 3.69 24.75 -7.98
N THR A 292 2.53 24.45 -8.58
CA THR A 292 1.70 25.45 -9.29
C THR A 292 1.00 26.41 -8.31
N HIS A 293 1.55 26.60 -7.11
CA HIS A 293 0.97 27.48 -6.11
C HIS A 293 1.30 28.92 -6.49
N LYS A 294 0.26 29.73 -6.71
CA LYS A 294 0.42 31.15 -6.98
C LYS A 294 0.62 31.84 -5.63
N PHE A 295 1.79 32.42 -5.42
CA PHE A 295 2.10 33.21 -4.24
C PHE A 295 1.86 34.68 -4.53
N ASN A 296 1.23 35.37 -3.59
CA ASN A 296 1.02 36.82 -3.69
C ASN A 296 2.28 37.58 -3.28
N HIS A 297 3.07 37.01 -2.35
CA HIS A 297 4.31 37.62 -1.85
C HIS A 297 5.53 36.73 -2.08
N GLN A 298 6.70 37.34 -2.36
CA GLN A 298 7.96 36.61 -2.52
C GLN A 298 8.41 35.92 -1.22
N GLU A 299 8.06 36.49 -0.07
CA GLU A 299 8.42 35.94 1.24
C GLU A 299 7.64 34.66 1.55
N GLU A 300 6.33 34.66 1.30
CA GLU A 300 5.48 33.46 1.38
C GLU A 300 6.02 32.34 0.49
N LYS A 301 6.42 32.68 -0.74
CA LYS A 301 7.04 31.73 -1.66
C LYS A 301 8.31 31.12 -1.09
N ARG A 302 9.20 31.93 -0.51
CA ARG A 302 10.46 31.45 0.09
C ARG A 302 10.21 30.54 1.30
N ILE A 303 9.25 30.88 2.15
CA ILE A 303 8.87 30.06 3.32
C ILE A 303 8.32 28.72 2.83
N PHE A 304 7.36 28.75 1.91
CA PHE A 304 6.77 27.53 1.35
C PHE A 304 7.81 26.63 0.68
N GLU A 305 8.69 27.18 -0.16
CA GLU A 305 9.76 26.43 -0.81
C GLU A 305 10.72 25.79 0.21
N LYS A 306 10.99 26.47 1.32
CA LYS A 306 11.83 25.94 2.40
C LYS A 306 11.14 24.77 3.09
N GLU A 307 9.86 24.89 3.41
CA GLU A 307 9.07 23.83 4.05
C GLU A 307 8.91 22.60 3.16
N GLU A 308 8.58 22.79 1.88
CA GLU A 308 8.49 21.69 0.92
C GLU A 308 9.84 20.99 0.71
N LYS A 309 10.95 21.74 0.71
CA LYS A 309 12.30 21.14 0.70
C LYS A 309 12.57 20.30 1.94
N GLU A 310 12.12 20.72 3.12
CA GLU A 310 12.26 19.94 4.35
C GLU A 310 11.38 18.67 4.31
N LYS A 311 10.12 18.77 3.86
CA LYS A 311 9.21 17.63 3.67
C LYS A 311 9.76 16.61 2.68
N ASN A 312 10.32 17.06 1.55
CA ASN A 312 10.95 16.19 0.57
C ASN A 312 12.21 15.51 1.12
N LYS A 313 13.04 16.23 1.90
CA LYS A 313 14.17 15.62 2.62
C LYS A 313 13.71 14.55 3.61
N PHE A 314 12.64 14.82 4.36
CA PHE A 314 12.05 13.85 5.26
C PHE A 314 11.53 12.61 4.50
N THR A 315 10.76 12.80 3.42
CA THR A 315 10.28 11.73 2.54
C THR A 315 11.44 10.85 2.05
N LEU A 316 12.52 11.47 1.55
CA LEU A 316 13.73 10.77 1.09
C LEU A 316 14.43 10.02 2.23
N SER A 317 14.46 10.60 3.44
CA SER A 317 15.00 9.92 4.62
C SER A 317 14.20 8.67 4.96
N ILE A 318 12.87 8.76 4.97
CA ILE A 318 11.98 7.62 5.21
C ILE A 318 12.20 6.54 4.15
N LEU A 319 12.24 6.91 2.87
CA LEU A 319 12.50 5.99 1.77
C LEU A 319 13.86 5.28 1.94
N LYS A 320 14.92 6.01 2.29
CA LYS A 320 16.24 5.42 2.58
C LYS A 320 16.21 4.45 3.77
N SER A 321 15.40 4.74 4.80
CA SER A 321 15.18 3.82 5.92
C SER A 321 14.44 2.56 5.51
N MET A 322 13.55 2.59 4.49
CA MET A 322 12.89 1.40 3.96
C MET A 322 13.87 0.41 3.32
N TYR A 323 14.92 0.91 2.67
CA TYR A 323 15.96 0.06 2.06
C TYR A 323 17.05 -0.38 3.05
N SER A 324 17.53 0.55 3.86
CA SER A 324 18.63 0.25 4.79
C SER A 324 18.18 -0.52 6.02
N GLN A 325 16.93 -0.31 6.47
CA GLN A 325 16.33 -0.90 7.66
C GLN A 325 17.23 -0.79 8.89
N LYS A 326 17.90 0.35 9.05
CA LYS A 326 18.78 0.67 10.18
C LYS A 326 18.21 1.83 10.98
N GLY A 327 18.49 1.79 12.28
CA GLY A 327 18.06 2.80 13.23
C GLY A 327 16.58 2.73 13.56
N GLU A 328 16.13 3.65 14.41
CA GLU A 328 14.79 3.65 14.99
C GLU A 328 13.64 3.50 13.98
N MET A 329 13.67 4.28 12.89
CA MET A 329 12.65 4.24 11.85
C MET A 329 12.81 3.00 10.95
N GLY A 330 14.04 2.57 10.67
CA GLY A 330 14.31 1.38 9.87
C GLY A 330 13.84 0.09 10.54
N ASP A 331 14.08 -0.03 11.85
CA ASP A 331 13.61 -1.17 12.66
C ASP A 331 12.08 -1.23 12.70
N LEU A 332 11.41 -0.08 12.84
CA LEU A 332 9.96 0.00 12.81
C LEU A 332 9.41 -0.43 11.44
N ILE A 333 9.96 0.14 10.36
CA ILE A 333 9.57 -0.21 8.99
C ILE A 333 9.75 -1.71 8.74
N LYS A 334 10.86 -2.29 9.18
CA LYS A 334 11.15 -3.72 9.00
C LYS A 334 10.09 -4.61 9.65
N VAL A 335 9.64 -4.27 10.87
CA VAL A 335 8.55 -4.99 11.55
C VAL A 335 7.24 -4.87 10.78
N VAL A 336 6.86 -3.66 10.38
CA VAL A 336 5.63 -3.40 9.61
C VAL A 336 5.67 -4.14 8.27
N GLN A 337 6.80 -4.08 7.56
CA GLN A 337 7.01 -4.74 6.27
C GLN A 337 6.91 -6.26 6.39
N ARG A 338 7.51 -6.85 7.44
CA ARG A 338 7.42 -8.29 7.69
C ARG A 338 5.97 -8.70 7.94
N TYR A 339 5.25 -7.96 8.76
CA TYR A 339 3.84 -8.23 9.03
C TYR A 339 2.97 -8.09 7.77
N THR A 340 3.10 -6.99 7.01
CA THR A 340 2.34 -6.80 5.76
C THR A 340 2.55 -7.94 4.77
N ASN A 341 3.77 -8.48 4.65
CA ASN A 341 4.03 -9.61 3.77
C ASN A 341 3.44 -10.93 4.25
N LEU A 342 3.22 -11.11 5.56
CA LEU A 342 2.51 -12.26 6.13
C LEU A 342 0.99 -12.14 5.91
N ILE A 343 0.46 -10.92 6.01
CA ILE A 343 -0.98 -10.67 5.85
C ILE A 343 -1.42 -10.66 4.38
N LEU A 344 -0.62 -10.06 3.51
CA LEU A 344 -0.89 -9.93 2.07
C LEU A 344 0.20 -10.66 1.27
N PRO A 345 0.21 -12.00 1.29
CA PRO A 345 1.23 -12.77 0.60
C PRO A 345 1.10 -12.66 -0.92
N LYS A 346 2.24 -12.78 -1.62
CA LYS A 346 2.26 -12.81 -3.11
C LYS A 346 1.97 -14.23 -3.63
N GLU A 347 2.33 -15.27 -2.89
CA GLU A 347 2.14 -16.67 -3.24
C GLU A 347 1.17 -17.34 -2.26
N PRO A 348 0.46 -18.40 -2.67
CA PRO A 348 -0.31 -19.21 -1.75
C PRO A 348 0.61 -19.71 -0.63
N LEU A 349 0.29 -19.31 0.59
CA LEU A 349 1.11 -19.60 1.77
C LEU A 349 1.07 -21.09 2.07
N ASN A 350 2.22 -21.63 2.48
CA ASN A 350 2.23 -22.85 3.28
C ASN A 350 1.35 -22.62 4.53
N PRO A 351 0.73 -23.66 5.10
CA PRO A 351 -0.07 -23.52 6.33
C PRO A 351 0.68 -22.82 7.48
N GLU A 352 2.01 -22.92 7.50
CA GLU A 352 2.90 -22.30 8.48
C GLU A 352 3.05 -20.77 8.33
N ASP A 353 2.85 -20.24 7.13
CA ASP A 353 3.01 -18.81 6.83
C ASP A 353 1.67 -18.05 6.83
N SER A 354 0.57 -18.72 7.24
CA SER A 354 -0.79 -18.18 7.31
C SER A 354 -0.87 -16.83 8.06
N PRO A 355 -1.75 -15.89 7.66
CA PRO A 355 -1.99 -14.65 8.40
C PRO A 355 -2.36 -14.86 9.88
N LEU A 356 -2.97 -15.99 10.25
CA LEU A 356 -3.24 -16.33 11.66
C LEU A 356 -1.98 -16.63 12.47
N ARG A 357 -0.94 -17.13 11.81
CA ARG A 357 0.36 -17.39 12.44
C ARG A 357 1.23 -16.15 12.42
N ALA A 358 0.77 -15.02 11.87
CA ALA A 358 1.57 -13.80 11.81
C ALA A 358 2.02 -13.34 13.21
N TYR A 359 1.15 -13.47 14.21
CA TYR A 359 1.48 -13.18 15.60
C TYR A 359 2.63 -14.06 16.12
N ASP A 360 2.47 -15.39 16.03
CA ASP A 360 3.46 -16.37 16.47
C ASP A 360 4.78 -16.20 15.69
N ASN A 361 4.71 -16.02 14.37
CA ASN A 361 5.87 -15.87 13.49
C ASN A 361 6.68 -14.61 13.81
N LEU A 362 6.02 -13.49 14.08
CA LEU A 362 6.69 -12.26 14.52
C LEU A 362 7.32 -12.42 15.91
N LEU A 363 6.60 -13.05 16.84
CA LEU A 363 7.10 -13.28 18.19
C LEU A 363 8.35 -14.16 18.18
N ILE A 364 8.34 -15.25 17.39
CA ILE A 364 9.49 -16.13 17.18
C ILE A 364 10.64 -15.32 16.58
N SER A 365 10.36 -14.56 15.50
CA SER A 365 11.37 -13.73 14.80
C SER A 365 11.99 -12.64 15.70
N SER A 366 11.31 -12.22 16.76
CA SER A 366 11.84 -11.28 17.76
C SER A 366 12.71 -11.94 18.84
N LYS A 367 12.54 -13.25 19.07
CA LYS A 367 13.19 -14.01 20.16
C LYS A 367 14.34 -14.90 19.68
N THR A 368 14.28 -15.37 18.43
CA THR A 368 15.28 -16.33 17.92
C THR A 368 16.57 -15.62 17.51
N ASN A 369 17.60 -15.74 18.35
CA ASN A 369 18.99 -15.61 17.92
C ASN A 369 19.41 -16.94 17.26
N LYS A 370 18.92 -17.26 16.06
CA LYS A 370 19.43 -18.46 15.38
C LYS A 370 20.92 -18.25 15.11
N ARG A 371 21.74 -19.13 15.66
CA ARG A 371 23.16 -19.25 15.32
C ARG A 371 23.29 -20.42 14.34
N ASP A 372 24.16 -20.31 13.36
CA ASP A 372 24.54 -21.45 12.55
C ASP A 372 25.29 -22.48 13.41
N LYS A 373 25.61 -23.63 12.82
CA LYS A 373 26.33 -24.72 13.51
C LYS A 373 27.75 -24.32 13.92
N ASP A 374 28.28 -23.24 13.36
CA ASP A 374 29.62 -22.70 13.60
C ASP A 374 29.60 -21.52 14.58
N GLY A 375 28.44 -21.21 15.18
CA GLY A 375 28.27 -20.16 16.19
C GLY A 375 28.12 -18.75 15.62
N ASN A 376 28.13 -18.56 14.30
CA ASN A 376 27.84 -17.26 13.68
C ASN A 376 26.34 -16.99 13.76
N LYS A 377 25.96 -15.72 13.94
CA LYS A 377 24.56 -15.33 13.83
C LYS A 377 24.09 -15.63 12.41
N LEU A 378 23.07 -16.48 12.26
CA LEU A 378 22.32 -16.50 11.01
C LEU A 378 21.70 -15.11 10.90
N ASP A 379 21.99 -14.40 9.81
CA ASP A 379 21.37 -13.13 9.44
C ASP A 379 19.85 -13.27 9.15
N GLU A 380 19.15 -14.19 9.81
CA GLU A 380 17.70 -14.12 9.97
C GLU A 380 17.40 -12.91 10.86
N MET A 381 17.31 -11.77 10.19
CA MET A 381 16.69 -10.51 10.59
C MET A 381 16.05 -10.52 11.97
N LEU A 382 16.86 -10.35 13.02
CA LEU A 382 16.33 -10.02 14.34
C LEU A 382 15.44 -8.77 14.18
N LEU A 383 14.17 -8.93 14.54
CA LEU A 383 13.22 -7.83 14.61
C LEU A 383 13.35 -7.18 15.98
N HIS A 384 13.32 -5.85 16.03
CA HIS A 384 13.44 -5.13 17.29
C HIS A 384 12.27 -5.50 18.23
N PRO A 385 12.52 -6.14 19.38
CA PRO A 385 11.45 -6.71 20.22
C PRO A 385 10.44 -5.67 20.69
N GLY A 386 10.89 -4.44 20.96
CA GLY A 386 10.01 -3.34 21.35
C GLY A 386 8.95 -3.00 20.30
N TYR A 387 9.31 -3.00 19.01
CA TYR A 387 8.36 -2.70 17.93
C TYR A 387 7.49 -3.88 17.58
N VAL A 388 8.01 -5.11 17.74
CA VAL A 388 7.19 -6.32 17.62
C VAL A 388 6.11 -6.30 18.70
N ASN A 389 6.47 -6.14 19.98
CA ASN A 389 5.50 -6.08 21.06
C ASN A 389 4.49 -4.94 20.88
N GLN A 390 4.95 -3.78 20.41
CA GLN A 390 4.06 -2.66 20.09
C GLN A 390 3.04 -3.04 19.01
N LEU A 391 3.48 -3.63 17.90
CA LEU A 391 2.60 -4.07 16.81
C LEU A 391 1.62 -5.15 17.27
N LEU A 392 2.10 -6.15 18.01
CA LEU A 392 1.30 -7.27 18.50
C LEU A 392 0.24 -6.81 19.51
N ASN A 393 0.55 -5.85 20.38
CA ASN A 393 -0.41 -5.23 21.29
C ASN A 393 -1.46 -4.38 20.56
N MET A 394 -1.08 -3.78 19.43
CA MET A 394 -1.98 -2.97 18.62
C MET A 394 -2.91 -3.83 17.76
N MET A 395 -2.39 -4.86 17.11
CA MET A 395 -3.17 -5.70 16.17
C MET A 395 -3.87 -6.88 16.84
N GLY A 396 -3.32 -7.39 17.95
CA GLY A 396 -3.73 -8.68 18.51
C GLY A 396 -3.23 -9.88 17.69
N ALA A 397 -3.66 -11.07 18.11
CA ALA A 397 -3.32 -12.35 17.48
C ALA A 397 -4.03 -12.58 16.14
N TYR A 398 -5.15 -11.87 15.91
CA TYR A 398 -5.99 -12.01 14.74
C TYR A 398 -6.00 -10.69 13.96
N PRO A 399 -5.49 -10.65 12.72
CA PRO A 399 -5.42 -9.43 11.92
C PRO A 399 -6.78 -8.76 11.70
N ILE A 400 -6.83 -7.43 11.75
CA ILE A 400 -8.05 -6.67 11.45
C ILE A 400 -8.51 -6.94 10.00
N GLY A 401 -9.78 -7.26 9.83
CA GLY A 401 -10.39 -7.60 8.55
C GLY A 401 -10.36 -9.09 8.20
N ILE A 402 -9.76 -9.94 9.02
CA ILE A 402 -9.75 -11.40 8.81
C ILE A 402 -11.10 -12.03 9.23
N GLY A 403 -11.57 -13.06 8.53
CA GLY A 403 -12.74 -13.82 8.98
C GLY A 403 -12.39 -14.82 10.07
N LEU A 404 -13.19 -14.82 11.14
CA LEU A 404 -13.16 -15.77 12.23
C LEU A 404 -14.47 -16.55 12.31
N TYR A 405 -14.40 -17.76 12.84
CA TYR A 405 -15.57 -18.59 13.17
C TYR A 405 -15.62 -18.75 14.69
N VAL A 406 -16.80 -18.52 15.24
CA VAL A 406 -17.05 -18.54 16.68
C VAL A 406 -18.19 -19.49 16.96
N ASP A 407 -17.94 -20.49 17.80
CA ASP A 407 -18.97 -21.39 18.33
C ASP A 407 -19.88 -20.61 19.29
N ILE A 408 -21.15 -20.53 18.94
CA ILE A 408 -22.19 -19.89 19.76
C ILE A 408 -22.94 -20.89 20.65
N GLY A 409 -22.55 -22.17 20.62
CA GLY A 409 -23.16 -23.27 21.36
C GLY A 409 -23.64 -24.38 20.44
N GLU A 410 -23.66 -25.61 20.96
CA GLU A 410 -24.21 -26.80 20.27
C GLU A 410 -23.55 -27.09 18.90
N GLY A 411 -22.31 -26.63 18.68
CA GLY A 411 -21.60 -26.79 17.41
C GLY A 411 -22.05 -25.82 16.31
N ILE A 412 -22.92 -24.85 16.63
CA ILE A 412 -23.38 -23.82 15.69
C ILE A 412 -22.29 -22.76 15.58
N LEU A 413 -21.79 -22.55 14.36
CA LEU A 413 -20.76 -21.57 14.08
C LEU A 413 -21.37 -20.26 13.57
N ASP A 414 -20.99 -19.16 14.20
CA ASP A 414 -21.21 -17.81 13.73
C ASP A 414 -19.93 -17.22 13.15
N LYS A 415 -20.10 -16.21 12.31
CA LYS A 415 -19.05 -15.57 11.52
C LYS A 415 -18.70 -14.24 12.14
N VAL A 416 -17.42 -13.94 12.39
CA VAL A 416 -16.99 -12.68 13.02
C VAL A 416 -15.78 -12.09 12.31
N VAL A 417 -15.71 -10.76 12.18
CA VAL A 417 -14.52 -10.06 11.65
C VAL A 417 -13.94 -9.13 12.71
N PRO A 418 -12.67 -9.28 13.13
CA PRO A 418 -11.97 -8.31 13.96
C PRO A 418 -11.93 -6.94 13.27
N THR A 419 -12.37 -5.91 13.97
CA THR A 419 -12.48 -4.56 13.42
C THR A 419 -11.78 -3.51 14.28
N LYS A 420 -11.38 -3.85 15.52
CA LYS A 420 -10.77 -2.89 16.46
C LYS A 420 -9.27 -3.12 16.65
N LEU A 421 -8.54 -2.00 16.71
CA LEU A 421 -7.17 -1.96 17.21
C LEU A 421 -7.18 -1.99 18.75
N PHE A 422 -6.04 -2.34 19.34
CA PHE A 422 -5.81 -2.38 20.79
C PHE A 422 -6.80 -3.26 21.56
N PRO A 423 -6.91 -4.55 21.21
CA PRO A 423 -7.71 -5.47 22.02
C PRO A 423 -7.13 -5.54 23.44
N LYS A 424 -7.99 -5.55 24.47
CA LYS A 424 -7.58 -5.65 25.88
C LYS A 424 -6.71 -6.89 26.13
N ASN A 425 -7.01 -7.98 25.43
CA ASN A 425 -6.21 -9.20 25.39
C ASN A 425 -5.90 -9.50 23.91
N PRO A 426 -4.63 -9.68 23.50
CA PRO A 426 -4.26 -9.98 22.12
C PRO A 426 -5.03 -11.16 21.51
N PHE A 427 -5.39 -12.17 22.30
CA PHE A 427 -6.09 -13.37 21.82
C PHE A 427 -7.63 -13.25 21.85
N GLN A 428 -8.16 -12.11 22.31
CA GLN A 428 -9.59 -11.83 22.36
C GLN A 428 -9.92 -10.58 21.53
N PRO A 429 -9.96 -10.71 20.19
CA PRO A 429 -10.22 -9.58 19.33
C PRO A 429 -11.66 -9.09 19.50
N VAL A 430 -11.86 -7.78 19.31
CA VAL A 430 -13.19 -7.17 19.25
C VAL A 430 -13.61 -7.09 17.78
N GLY A 431 -14.70 -7.78 17.45
CA GLY A 431 -15.14 -7.95 16.08
C GLY A 431 -16.64 -7.75 15.90
N LYS A 432 -17.08 -7.72 14.64
CA LYS A 432 -18.50 -7.65 14.27
C LYS A 432 -18.97 -9.02 13.80
N LYS A 433 -20.10 -9.49 14.33
CA LYS A 433 -20.80 -10.71 13.90
C LYS A 433 -21.45 -10.52 12.54
N LEU A 434 -21.36 -11.51 11.67
CA LEU A 434 -21.81 -11.53 10.28
C LEU A 434 -22.85 -12.65 10.10
N THR A 435 -24.10 -12.44 10.54
CA THR A 435 -25.18 -13.46 10.42
C THR A 435 -25.88 -13.40 9.05
N LYS A 436 -26.48 -14.50 8.59
CA LYS A 436 -27.12 -14.62 7.25
C LYS A 436 -28.28 -13.64 6.99
N GLN A 437 -28.87 -13.02 8.03
CA GLN A 437 -30.00 -12.08 7.93
C GLN A 437 -29.58 -10.60 8.01
N PHE A 438 -28.27 -10.30 7.97
CA PHE A 438 -27.70 -8.96 8.24
C PHE A 438 -28.06 -7.83 7.29
N LEU A 439 -28.63 -8.10 6.11
CA LEU A 439 -28.96 -7.01 5.18
C LEU A 439 -30.06 -6.08 5.73
N ASN A 440 -30.83 -6.55 6.72
CA ASN A 440 -32.07 -5.93 7.20
C ASN A 440 -32.15 -5.62 8.71
N VAL A 441 -31.11 -5.89 9.52
CA VAL A 441 -31.14 -5.63 10.97
C VAL A 441 -30.05 -4.63 11.37
N LEU A 442 -30.42 -3.72 12.27
CA LEU A 442 -29.66 -2.63 12.89
C LEU A 442 -28.19 -2.97 13.23
N PRO A 443 -27.30 -1.96 13.37
CA PRO A 443 -25.87 -2.15 13.58
C PRO A 443 -25.62 -3.02 14.81
N SER A 444 -25.16 -4.25 14.58
CA SER A 444 -24.91 -5.23 15.63
C SER A 444 -23.80 -4.80 16.59
N ASP A 445 -23.99 -5.17 17.85
CA ASP A 445 -23.03 -4.98 18.94
C ASP A 445 -21.67 -5.58 18.60
N TYR A 446 -20.61 -4.85 18.94
CA TYR A 446 -19.26 -5.39 18.92
C TYR A 446 -19.17 -6.57 19.89
N VAL A 447 -18.59 -7.68 19.44
CA VAL A 447 -18.43 -8.89 20.23
C VAL A 447 -16.96 -9.13 20.51
N ILE A 448 -16.65 -9.40 21.78
CA ILE A 448 -15.34 -9.91 22.18
C ILE A 448 -15.31 -11.40 21.87
N VAL A 449 -14.42 -11.80 20.97
CA VAL A 449 -14.26 -13.20 20.59
C VAL A 449 -13.44 -13.91 21.67
N SER A 450 -14.09 -14.77 22.46
CA SER A 450 -13.42 -15.56 23.49
C SER A 450 -12.54 -16.66 22.89
N GLU A 451 -11.37 -16.89 23.49
CA GLU A 451 -10.46 -17.99 23.14
C GLU A 451 -11.11 -19.38 23.27
N LYS A 452 -12.17 -19.54 24.08
CA LYS A 452 -12.88 -20.82 24.26
C LYS A 452 -13.83 -21.14 23.11
N ASN A 453 -14.32 -20.10 22.44
CA ASN A 453 -15.36 -20.19 21.41
C ASN A 453 -14.79 -19.96 20.00
N ASN A 454 -13.58 -19.41 19.89
CA ASN A 454 -12.90 -19.23 18.62
C ASN A 454 -12.28 -20.55 18.15
N ILE A 455 -12.72 -21.09 17.02
CA ILE A 455 -12.20 -22.37 16.50
C ILE A 455 -10.71 -22.32 16.12
N PHE A 456 -10.18 -21.11 15.90
CA PHE A 456 -8.77 -20.88 15.57
C PHE A 456 -7.88 -20.72 16.80
N SER A 457 -8.46 -20.77 18.00
CA SER A 457 -7.73 -20.69 19.27
C SER A 457 -7.20 -22.06 19.69
N LYS A 458 -5.98 -22.09 20.23
CA LYS A 458 -5.41 -23.30 20.86
C LYS A 458 -6.20 -23.73 22.11
N LYS A 459 -7.02 -22.85 22.69
CA LYS A 459 -7.83 -23.09 23.89
C LYS A 459 -9.31 -23.35 23.59
N TYR A 460 -9.67 -23.61 22.34
CA TYR A 460 -11.05 -23.96 21.98
C TYR A 460 -11.49 -25.25 22.67
N THR A 461 -12.68 -25.26 23.27
CA THR A 461 -13.20 -26.39 24.06
C THR A 461 -14.51 -26.98 23.52
N GLY A 462 -15.00 -26.51 22.37
CA GLY A 462 -16.28 -26.97 21.81
C GLY A 462 -16.20 -28.37 21.18
N ASN A 463 -17.32 -29.10 21.23
CA ASN A 463 -17.47 -30.39 20.54
C ASN A 463 -17.89 -30.12 19.08
N LEU A 464 -16.96 -30.24 18.12
CA LEU A 464 -17.26 -30.15 16.68
C LEU A 464 -18.04 -31.36 16.13
N LYS A 465 -18.66 -32.17 17.00
CA LYS A 465 -18.99 -33.57 16.72
C LYS A 465 -20.03 -33.82 15.62
N GLU A 466 -20.80 -32.84 15.14
CA GLU A 466 -21.82 -33.07 14.11
C GLU A 466 -21.99 -31.91 13.11
N THR A 467 -20.94 -31.12 12.90
CA THR A 467 -20.87 -30.29 11.69
C THR A 467 -20.04 -31.04 10.64
N ASN A 468 -20.18 -30.74 9.35
CA ASN A 468 -19.39 -31.37 8.26
C ASN A 468 -17.84 -31.26 8.41
N PHE A 469 -17.34 -30.76 9.54
CA PHE A 469 -15.95 -30.63 9.96
C PHE A 469 -15.54 -31.81 10.86
N SER A 470 -15.67 -33.04 10.35
CA SER A 470 -15.61 -34.27 11.17
C SER A 470 -14.23 -34.92 11.28
N THR A 471 -13.15 -34.36 10.73
CA THR A 471 -11.83 -35.01 10.86
C THR A 471 -10.68 -34.06 11.16
N GLN A 472 -9.69 -34.65 11.85
CA GLN A 472 -8.37 -34.11 12.17
C GLN A 472 -7.57 -33.64 10.92
N TYR A 473 -8.10 -33.83 9.71
CA TYR A 473 -7.55 -33.47 8.41
C TYR A 473 -7.79 -31.99 7.98
N ASP A 474 -8.67 -31.24 8.66
CA ASP A 474 -8.94 -29.80 8.34
C ASP A 474 -7.96 -28.80 8.99
N ARG A 475 -7.02 -29.28 9.81
CA ARG A 475 -5.99 -28.42 10.42
C ARG A 475 -4.77 -28.18 9.52
N GLU A 476 -4.62 -28.94 8.44
CA GLU A 476 -3.55 -28.75 7.45
C GLU A 476 -4.08 -28.18 6.12
N GLY A 477 -5.37 -28.38 5.82
CA GLY A 477 -6.13 -27.75 4.72
C GLY A 477 -6.74 -26.39 5.07
N ILE A 478 -5.95 -25.47 5.64
CA ILE A 478 -6.27 -24.08 6.05
C ILE A 478 -6.56 -23.17 4.82
N GLY A 479 -7.10 -23.71 3.72
CA GLY A 479 -7.47 -22.98 2.50
C GLY A 479 -8.86 -22.37 2.59
N ASP A 480 -9.86 -23.23 2.83
CA ASP A 480 -11.27 -22.93 2.58
C ASP A 480 -12.03 -22.46 3.83
N LEU A 481 -11.44 -22.63 5.02
CA LEU A 481 -11.97 -22.13 6.29
C LEU A 481 -11.71 -20.63 6.51
N PHE A 482 -10.97 -19.99 5.60
CA PHE A 482 -10.64 -18.57 5.63
C PHE A 482 -11.54 -17.84 4.67
N TRP A 483 -12.68 -17.40 5.18
CA TRP A 483 -13.52 -16.53 4.38
C TRP A 483 -13.15 -15.07 4.68
N LYS A 484 -13.01 -14.28 3.64
CA LYS A 484 -12.93 -12.83 3.73
C LYS A 484 -14.34 -12.28 3.73
N LEU A 485 -14.50 -11.04 4.17
CA LEU A 485 -15.78 -10.34 4.08
C LEU A 485 -16.45 -10.52 2.70
N CYS A 486 -15.70 -10.44 1.60
CA CYS A 486 -16.19 -10.67 0.24
C CYS A 486 -16.88 -12.04 0.03
N ASP A 487 -16.49 -13.07 0.77
CA ASP A 487 -17.03 -14.42 0.62
C ASP A 487 -18.41 -14.59 1.26
N VAL A 488 -18.74 -13.76 2.25
CA VAL A 488 -20.10 -13.68 2.80
C VAL A 488 -21.01 -12.84 1.92
N ILE A 489 -20.46 -11.91 1.13
CA ILE A 489 -21.25 -11.00 0.31
C ILE A 489 -21.47 -11.57 -1.12
N GLY A 490 -20.67 -12.55 -1.55
CA GLY A 490 -20.86 -13.31 -2.80
C GLY A 490 -20.00 -12.83 -3.97
N HIS A 491 -19.90 -13.67 -5.00
CA HIS A 491 -18.94 -13.59 -6.12
C HIS A 491 -19.09 -12.40 -7.09
N SER A 492 -20.08 -11.51 -6.93
CA SER A 492 -20.41 -10.46 -7.92
C SER A 492 -20.62 -9.08 -7.33
N VAL A 493 -20.08 -8.85 -6.15
CA VAL A 493 -20.25 -7.59 -5.43
C VAL A 493 -19.29 -6.60 -6.04
N ASP A 494 -19.75 -5.89 -7.07
CA ASP A 494 -19.11 -4.66 -7.56
C ASP A 494 -18.72 -3.79 -6.35
N ASP A 495 -17.55 -3.14 -6.40
CA ASP A 495 -16.94 -2.37 -5.31
C ASP A 495 -17.94 -1.41 -4.63
N GLY A 496 -18.94 -0.93 -5.39
CA GLY A 496 -20.04 -0.11 -4.89
C GLY A 496 -20.94 -0.79 -3.84
N LYS A 497 -21.18 -2.10 -3.92
CA LYS A 497 -21.98 -2.85 -2.94
C LYS A 497 -21.18 -3.24 -1.69
N LEU A 498 -19.90 -3.58 -1.84
CA LEU A 498 -18.97 -3.78 -0.72
C LEU A 498 -18.85 -2.51 0.11
N PHE A 499 -18.80 -1.38 -0.58
CA PHE A 499 -18.81 -0.05 0.01
C PHE A 499 -20.13 0.27 0.76
N GLN A 500 -21.31 -0.04 0.18
CA GLN A 500 -22.60 0.10 0.88
C GLN A 500 -22.70 -0.76 2.15
N ILE A 501 -22.07 -1.93 2.15
CA ILE A 501 -22.02 -2.83 3.30
C ILE A 501 -21.07 -2.30 4.37
N ALA A 502 -19.91 -1.79 3.98
CA ALA A 502 -18.99 -1.13 4.89
C ALA A 502 -19.64 0.11 5.56
N GLN A 503 -20.45 0.89 4.82
CA GLN A 503 -21.27 1.96 5.39
C GLN A 503 -22.33 1.46 6.37
N LYS A 504 -23.11 0.44 5.99
CA LYS A 504 -24.10 -0.18 6.91
C LYS A 504 -23.43 -0.70 8.19
N TRP A 505 -22.15 -1.05 8.12
CA TRP A 505 -21.39 -1.55 9.26
C TRP A 505 -20.67 -0.47 10.04
N ASN A 506 -20.88 0.83 9.77
CA ASN A 506 -20.09 1.93 10.33
C ASN A 506 -18.56 1.70 10.17
N LEU A 507 -18.15 0.94 9.15
CA LEU A 507 -16.77 0.74 8.75
C LEU A 507 -16.32 1.81 7.75
N ILE A 508 -17.19 2.71 7.30
CA ILE A 508 -16.86 3.92 6.55
C ILE A 508 -17.76 5.04 7.01
#